data_AF-X1IGJ2-F1
#
_entry.id   AF-X1IGJ2-F1
#
_cell.length_a   1.000
_cell.length_b   1.000
_cell.length_c   1.000
_cell.angle_alpha   90.00
_cell.angle_beta   90.00
_cell.angle_gamma   90.00
#
_symmetry.space_group_name_H-M   'P 1'
#
loop_
_entity.id
_entity.type
_entity.pdbx_description
1 polymer ?
#
loop_
_entity_poly.entity_id
_entity_poly.type
_entity_poly.pdbx_seq_one_letter_code
_entity_poly.pdbx_strand_id
1 'polypeptide(L)'
;FNVSHHFEPLYLAAKTGNPDRIVAWNSWITRKPSDFQEYWAGEVAGALILPDAECFGDLQPHVLIYLDDHWGHYEPDTDIRAPLFMTHTLVDYVKACIARKVVASLNLGIYQDGTISPATLEQMQVLRKAIRGE
;
A
#
# COMPACT_ATOMS: atom_id res chain seq x y z
N PHE A 1 24.15 -0.37 5.03
CA PHE A 1 23.06 0.54 4.63
C PHE A 1 22.47 1.30 5.81
N ASN A 2 23.29 1.72 6.79
CA ASN A 2 22.78 2.19 8.09
C ASN A 2 23.37 3.57 8.43
N VAL A 3 22.93 4.61 7.71
CA VAL A 3 23.24 6.00 8.04
C VAL A 3 21.94 6.79 8.05
N SER A 4 21.48 7.12 9.25
CA SER A 4 20.31 7.97 9.51
C SER A 4 20.48 9.39 8.93
N HIS A 5 21.71 9.79 8.58
CA HIS A 5 22.12 11.15 8.23
C HIS A 5 21.75 11.64 6.81
N HIS A 6 20.95 10.91 6.02
CA HIS A 6 20.53 11.36 4.68
C HIS A 6 19.03 11.66 4.52
N PHE A 7 18.18 11.29 5.49
CA PHE A 7 16.73 11.46 5.35
C PHE A 7 16.19 12.73 6.00
N GLU A 8 16.88 13.32 6.97
CA GLU A 8 16.41 14.55 7.64
C GLU A 8 16.14 15.71 6.67
N PRO A 9 17.05 16.06 5.74
CA PRO A 9 16.78 17.17 4.81
C PRO A 9 15.61 16.87 3.88
N LEU A 10 15.46 15.61 3.44
CA LEU A 10 14.35 15.17 2.60
C LEU A 10 13.02 15.22 3.35
N TYR A 11 13.02 14.82 4.62
CA TYR A 11 11.86 14.89 5.49
C TYR A 11 11.44 16.35 5.72
N LEU A 12 12.38 17.24 6.07
CA LEU A 12 12.09 18.67 6.23
C LEU A 12 11.57 19.29 4.91
N ALA A 13 12.16 18.94 3.77
CA ALA A 13 11.66 19.36 2.46
C ALA A 13 10.25 18.83 2.20
N ALA A 14 9.99 17.56 2.48
CA ALA A 14 8.66 16.95 2.36
C ALA A 14 7.64 17.53 3.35
N LYS A 15 8.05 18.24 4.40
CA LYS A 15 7.13 18.95 5.31
C LYS A 15 6.88 20.40 4.89
N THR A 16 7.60 20.91 3.89
CA THR A 16 7.43 22.28 3.41
C THR A 16 6.04 22.49 2.82
N GLY A 17 5.37 23.56 3.24
CA GLY A 17 4.01 23.92 2.84
C GLY A 17 2.90 23.12 3.52
N ASN A 18 3.21 21.97 4.13
CA ASN A 18 2.28 21.20 4.95
C ASN A 18 3.04 20.40 6.03
N PRO A 19 3.15 20.92 7.26
CA PRO A 19 3.84 20.22 8.35
C PRO A 19 3.14 18.94 8.82
N ASP A 20 1.84 18.78 8.53
CA ASP A 20 1.05 17.60 8.91
C ASP A 20 1.17 16.44 7.89
N ARG A 21 1.92 16.63 6.79
CA ARG A 21 2.11 15.58 5.77
C ARG A 21 2.81 14.36 6.38
N ILE A 22 2.18 13.19 6.32
CA ILE A 22 2.83 11.94 6.72
C ILE A 22 3.77 11.45 5.62
N VAL A 23 4.93 10.92 6.00
CA VAL A 23 6.02 10.49 5.12
C VAL A 23 6.44 9.07 5.51
N ALA A 24 6.74 8.26 4.50
CA ALA A 24 7.43 6.99 4.66
C ALA A 24 8.51 6.85 3.60
N TRP A 25 9.58 6.15 3.95
CA TRP A 25 10.63 5.77 3.01
C TRP A 25 10.53 4.29 2.73
N ASN A 26 10.50 3.95 1.44
CA ASN A 26 10.35 2.57 1.03
C ASN A 26 11.63 1.77 1.27
N SER A 27 11.54 0.82 2.20
CA SER A 27 12.57 -0.17 2.51
C SER A 27 12.11 -1.59 2.19
N TRP A 28 11.15 -1.75 1.26
CA TRP A 28 10.44 -3.01 1.04
C TRP A 28 9.81 -3.53 2.33
N ILE A 29 10.04 -4.81 2.66
CA ILE A 29 9.65 -5.45 3.91
C ILE A 29 10.71 -5.33 5.02
N THR A 30 11.84 -4.65 4.75
CA THR A 30 12.93 -4.52 5.73
C THR A 30 12.61 -3.49 6.81
N ARG A 31 13.27 -3.63 7.97
CA ARG A 31 13.03 -2.80 9.16
C ARG A 31 13.21 -1.30 8.89
N LYS A 32 12.58 -0.47 9.74
CA LYS A 32 12.70 1.00 9.83
C LYS A 32 14.02 1.55 9.25
N PRO A 33 14.02 2.11 8.02
CA PRO A 33 15.23 2.63 7.37
C PRO A 33 15.72 3.96 7.97
N SER A 34 14.83 4.68 8.65
CA SER A 34 15.11 6.01 9.22
C SER A 34 14.13 6.36 10.33
N ASP A 35 14.53 7.27 11.21
CA ASP A 35 13.65 7.92 12.19
C ASP A 35 12.86 9.10 11.59
N PHE A 36 13.19 9.54 10.37
CA PHE A 36 12.55 10.68 9.71
C PHE A 36 11.34 10.25 8.85
N GLN A 37 10.37 9.57 9.46
CA GLN A 37 9.14 9.09 8.83
C GLN A 37 8.08 8.76 9.90
N GLU A 38 6.80 8.79 9.54
CA GLU A 38 5.69 8.54 10.47
C GLU A 38 5.10 7.13 10.40
N TYR A 39 5.27 6.45 9.26
CA TYR A 39 4.71 5.12 9.06
C TYR A 39 5.68 4.22 8.29
N TRP A 40 5.50 2.91 8.44
CA TRP A 40 6.31 1.91 7.74
C TRP A 40 5.73 1.65 6.34
N ALA A 41 6.53 1.82 5.27
CA ALA A 41 6.03 1.79 3.89
C ALA A 41 5.39 0.44 3.48
N GLY A 42 5.96 -0.68 3.92
CA GLY A 42 5.33 -2.00 3.83
C GLY A 42 5.00 -2.50 2.43
N GLU A 43 5.92 -2.37 1.49
CA GLU A 43 5.74 -2.92 0.15
C GLU A 43 5.79 -4.47 0.18
N VAL A 44 4.62 -5.10 0.23
CA VAL A 44 4.46 -6.56 0.23
C VAL A 44 3.98 -7.11 -1.12
N ALA A 45 3.83 -6.23 -2.13
CA ALA A 45 3.64 -6.58 -3.53
C ALA A 45 2.41 -7.48 -3.77
N GLY A 46 2.55 -8.58 -4.50
CA GLY A 46 1.47 -9.51 -4.83
C GLY A 46 1.15 -10.52 -3.73
N ALA A 47 1.41 -10.20 -2.45
CA ALA A 47 1.22 -11.13 -1.34
C ALA A 47 0.38 -10.52 -0.20
N LEU A 48 -0.58 -11.29 0.31
CA LEU A 48 -1.44 -10.91 1.44
C LEU A 48 -0.74 -11.22 2.77
N ILE A 49 0.30 -10.44 3.09
CA ILE A 49 1.12 -10.60 4.29
C ILE A 49 0.70 -9.61 5.37
N LEU A 50 0.63 -10.06 6.62
CA LEU A 50 0.52 -9.18 7.79
C LEU A 50 1.92 -9.04 8.40
N PRO A 51 2.43 -7.82 8.58
CA PRO A 51 3.78 -7.62 9.11
C PRO A 51 3.85 -7.96 10.59
N ASP A 52 4.98 -8.52 11.01
CA ASP A 52 5.33 -8.67 12.43
C ASP A 52 5.78 -7.32 13.01
N ALA A 53 5.66 -7.17 14.33
CA ALA A 53 5.98 -5.92 15.04
C ALA A 53 7.43 -5.48 14.85
N GLU A 54 8.34 -6.43 14.65
CA GLU A 54 9.74 -6.20 14.39
C GLU A 54 10.01 -5.44 13.09
N CYS A 55 9.11 -5.52 12.10
CA CYS A 55 9.23 -4.82 10.82
C CYS A 55 9.04 -3.30 10.98
N PHE A 56 8.00 -2.91 11.72
CA PHE A 56 7.58 -1.51 11.84
C PHE A 56 8.00 -0.82 13.13
N GLY A 57 8.34 -1.58 14.19
CA GLY A 57 8.81 -1.03 15.45
C GLY A 57 7.77 -0.10 16.09
N ASP A 58 8.14 1.17 16.27
CA ASP A 58 7.31 2.24 16.84
C ASP A 58 6.43 2.97 15.80
N LEU A 59 6.59 2.68 14.52
CA LEU A 59 5.86 3.35 13.44
C LEU A 59 4.44 2.79 13.26
N GLN A 60 3.54 3.59 12.69
CA GLN A 60 2.24 3.10 12.23
C GLN A 60 2.46 2.00 11.17
N PRO A 61 1.98 0.76 11.40
CA PRO A 61 2.10 -0.29 10.40
C PRO A 61 1.20 -0.03 9.20
N HIS A 62 1.75 -0.26 8.02
CA HIS A 62 1.04 -0.15 6.76
C HIS A 62 1.51 -1.23 5.79
N VAL A 63 0.67 -1.61 4.83
CA VAL A 63 0.99 -2.55 3.76
C VAL A 63 0.54 -1.99 2.42
N LEU A 64 1.37 -2.16 1.40
CA LEU A 64 1.10 -1.81 0.01
C LEU A 64 1.11 -3.08 -0.85
N ILE A 65 -0.03 -3.40 -1.44
CA ILE A 65 -0.20 -4.53 -2.39
C ILE A 65 -0.68 -4.03 -3.74
N TYR A 66 -0.36 -4.74 -4.82
CA TYR A 66 -1.04 -4.58 -6.11
C TYR A 66 -2.11 -5.66 -6.29
N LEU A 67 -3.26 -5.29 -6.85
CA LEU A 67 -4.41 -6.18 -7.01
C LEU A 67 -4.43 -6.89 -8.36
N ASP A 68 -3.76 -6.38 -9.39
CA ASP A 68 -3.80 -6.89 -10.75
C ASP A 68 -2.41 -6.85 -11.42
N ASP A 69 -2.13 -5.83 -12.22
CA ASP A 69 -0.84 -5.64 -12.87
C ASP A 69 0.26 -5.31 -11.86
N HIS A 70 1.51 -5.56 -12.26
CA HIS A 70 2.66 -5.31 -11.41
C HIS A 70 2.96 -3.80 -11.35
N TRP A 71 2.43 -3.13 -10.32
CA TRP A 71 2.56 -1.70 -9.98
C TRP A 71 1.97 -0.69 -10.98
N GLY A 72 1.83 -1.08 -12.25
CA GLY A 72 1.24 -0.26 -13.29
C GLY A 72 0.95 -1.06 -14.54
N HIS A 73 0.09 -0.50 -15.39
CA HIS A 73 -0.24 -1.03 -16.70
C HIS A 73 0.60 -0.31 -17.76
N TYR A 74 1.58 -1.01 -18.33
CA TYR A 74 2.59 -0.39 -19.22
C TYR A 74 2.45 -0.77 -20.69
N GLU A 75 1.79 -1.89 -20.98
CA GLU A 75 1.70 -2.42 -22.34
C GLU A 75 0.53 -1.76 -23.10
N PRO A 76 0.79 -1.13 -24.26
CA PRO A 76 -0.28 -0.54 -25.05
C PRO A 76 -1.18 -1.62 -25.64
N ASP A 77 -2.46 -1.28 -25.84
CA ASP A 77 -3.44 -2.13 -26.51
C ASP A 77 -3.61 -3.53 -25.89
N THR A 78 -3.39 -3.64 -24.57
CA THR A 78 -3.63 -4.87 -23.80
C THR A 78 -4.59 -4.62 -22.66
N ASP A 79 -5.23 -5.68 -22.18
CA ASP A 79 -6.07 -5.60 -20.99
C ASP A 79 -5.23 -5.67 -19.71
N ILE A 80 -5.64 -4.89 -18.69
CA ILE A 80 -5.16 -5.08 -17.32
C ILE A 80 -5.49 -6.52 -16.88
N ARG A 81 -4.55 -7.17 -16.20
CA ARG A 81 -4.75 -8.54 -15.70
C ARG A 81 -5.96 -8.65 -14.79
N ALA A 82 -6.53 -9.86 -14.74
CA ALA A 82 -7.56 -10.18 -13.76
C ALA A 82 -7.02 -10.02 -12.32
N PRO A 83 -7.87 -9.71 -11.33
CA PRO A 83 -7.46 -9.61 -9.94
C PRO A 83 -6.71 -10.86 -9.45
N LEU A 84 -5.60 -10.64 -8.75
CA LEU A 84 -4.71 -11.68 -8.24
C LEU A 84 -5.33 -12.52 -7.12
N PHE A 85 -6.27 -11.91 -6.38
CA PHE A 85 -6.88 -12.53 -5.22
C PHE A 85 -8.37 -12.73 -5.44
N MET A 86 -8.89 -13.81 -4.87
CA MET A 86 -10.34 -13.98 -4.75
C MET A 86 -10.91 -12.88 -3.85
N THR A 87 -12.08 -12.35 -4.22
CA THR A 87 -12.71 -11.23 -3.51
C THR A 87 -12.92 -11.48 -2.01
N HIS A 88 -13.36 -12.68 -1.63
CA HIS A 88 -13.54 -13.02 -0.21
C HIS A 88 -12.20 -13.03 0.54
N THR A 89 -11.13 -13.53 -0.07
CA THR A 89 -9.78 -13.55 0.52
C THR A 89 -9.26 -12.13 0.75
N LEU A 90 -9.47 -11.22 -0.21
CA LEU A 90 -9.10 -9.81 -0.05
C LEU A 90 -9.91 -9.15 1.08
N VAL A 91 -11.21 -9.40 1.17
CA VAL A 91 -12.07 -8.90 2.25
C VAL A 91 -11.57 -9.38 3.61
N ASP A 92 -11.29 -10.66 3.76
CA ASP A 92 -10.82 -11.24 5.02
C ASP A 92 -9.44 -10.67 5.41
N TYR A 93 -8.55 -10.49 4.43
CA TYR A 93 -7.26 -9.84 4.64
C TYR A 93 -7.39 -8.41 5.14
N VAL A 94 -8.20 -7.57 4.46
CA VAL A 94 -8.40 -6.18 4.88
C VAL A 94 -9.05 -6.08 6.26
N LYS A 95 -9.99 -6.98 6.59
CA LYS A 95 -10.54 -7.08 7.96
C LYS A 95 -9.45 -7.44 8.98
N ALA A 96 -8.54 -8.35 8.65
CA ALA A 96 -7.43 -8.71 9.51
C ALA A 96 -6.45 -7.53 9.69
N CYS A 97 -6.16 -6.76 8.64
CA CYS A 97 -5.39 -5.52 8.73
C CYS A 97 -6.05 -4.54 9.71
N ILE A 98 -7.35 -4.27 9.54
CA ILE A 98 -8.11 -3.37 10.43
C ILE A 98 -8.06 -3.86 11.89
N ALA A 99 -8.30 -5.15 12.12
CA ALA A 99 -8.28 -5.73 13.47
C ALA A 99 -6.90 -5.58 14.15
N ARG A 100 -5.83 -5.64 13.36
CA ARG A 100 -4.44 -5.45 13.82
C ARG A 100 -3.96 -3.99 13.74
N LYS A 101 -4.85 -3.05 13.39
CA LYS A 101 -4.53 -1.62 13.19
C LYS A 101 -3.44 -1.37 12.13
N VAL A 102 -3.33 -2.27 11.16
CA VAL A 102 -2.47 -2.13 9.97
C VAL A 102 -3.27 -1.40 8.89
N VAL A 103 -2.72 -0.34 8.31
CA VAL A 103 -3.35 0.38 7.20
C VAL A 103 -3.00 -0.29 5.88
N ALA A 104 -3.97 -0.59 5.04
CA ALA A 104 -3.72 -1.19 3.73
C ALA A 104 -3.93 -0.17 2.60
N SER A 105 -2.93 -0.02 1.73
CA SER A 105 -3.06 0.64 0.43
C SER A 105 -3.12 -0.42 -0.67
N LEU A 106 -4.11 -0.30 -1.54
CA LEU A 106 -4.39 -1.24 -2.62
C LEU A 106 -4.10 -0.55 -3.95
N ASN A 107 -2.99 -0.91 -4.58
CA ASN A 107 -2.63 -0.47 -5.91
C ASN A 107 -3.44 -1.25 -6.96
N LEU A 108 -3.86 -0.54 -8.00
CA LEU A 108 -4.67 -1.06 -9.09
C LEU A 108 -4.15 -0.47 -10.40
N GLY A 109 -4.17 -1.27 -11.46
CA GLY A 109 -3.84 -0.84 -12.80
C GLY A 109 -4.80 0.22 -13.30
N ILE A 110 -4.27 1.17 -14.05
CA ILE A 110 -5.03 2.25 -14.67
C ILE A 110 -4.68 2.24 -16.16
N TYR A 111 -5.71 2.16 -17.01
CA TYR A 111 -5.57 2.33 -18.45
C TYR A 111 -5.12 3.75 -18.79
N GLN A 112 -4.54 3.94 -19.98
CA GLN A 112 -4.01 5.22 -20.42
C GLN A 112 -5.10 6.30 -20.57
N ASP A 113 -6.37 5.90 -20.69
CA ASP A 113 -7.53 6.79 -20.68
C ASP A 113 -8.02 7.16 -19.25
N GLY A 114 -7.33 6.67 -18.21
CA GLY A 114 -7.64 6.91 -16.81
C GLY A 114 -8.70 5.97 -16.23
N THR A 115 -9.23 5.04 -17.01
CA THR A 115 -10.17 4.02 -16.53
C THR A 115 -9.43 2.86 -15.86
N ILE A 116 -10.17 1.97 -15.20
CA ILE A 116 -9.63 0.81 -14.50
C ILE A 116 -10.37 -0.44 -14.95
N SER A 117 -9.78 -1.62 -14.75
CA SER A 117 -10.42 -2.90 -15.08
C SER A 117 -11.81 -3.01 -14.42
N PRO A 118 -12.87 -3.35 -15.17
CA PRO A 118 -14.20 -3.58 -14.60
C PRO A 118 -14.20 -4.66 -13.51
N ALA A 119 -13.37 -5.69 -13.65
CA ALA A 119 -13.25 -6.76 -12.66
C ALA A 119 -12.62 -6.28 -11.35
N THR A 120 -11.55 -5.47 -11.42
CA THR A 120 -10.93 -4.87 -10.23
C THR A 120 -11.87 -3.87 -9.57
N LEU A 121 -12.60 -3.06 -10.35
CA LEU A 121 -13.60 -2.14 -9.84
C LEU A 121 -14.72 -2.87 -9.07
N GLU A 122 -15.27 -3.95 -9.63
CA GLU A 122 -16.29 -4.77 -8.97
C GLU A 122 -15.76 -5.34 -7.64
N GLN A 123 -14.54 -5.89 -7.63
CA GLN A 123 -13.91 -6.38 -6.41
C GLN A 123 -13.78 -5.29 -5.33
N MET A 124 -13.37 -4.07 -5.72
CA MET A 124 -13.24 -2.93 -4.81
C MET A 124 -14.59 -2.43 -4.28
N GLN A 125 -15.66 -2.50 -5.08
CA GLN A 125 -17.02 -2.19 -4.64
C GLN A 125 -17.52 -3.19 -3.60
N VAL A 126 -17.30 -4.49 -3.83
CA VAL A 126 -17.62 -5.54 -2.85
C VAL A 126 -16.82 -5.35 -1.56
N LEU A 127 -15.53 -5.05 -1.67
CA LEU A 127 -14.68 -4.75 -0.52
C LEU A 127 -15.23 -3.55 0.28
N ARG A 128 -15.55 -2.44 -0.39
CA ARG A 128 -16.13 -1.25 0.27
C ARG A 128 -17.38 -1.64 1.06
N LYS A 129 -18.31 -2.36 0.44
CA LYS A 129 -19.56 -2.80 1.07
C LYS A 129 -19.29 -3.67 2.30
N ALA A 130 -18.33 -4.59 2.21
CA ALA A 130 -17.98 -5.49 3.30
C ALA A 130 -17.32 -4.79 4.50
N ILE A 131 -16.61 -3.68 4.27
CA ILE A 131 -15.88 -2.94 5.31
C ILE A 131 -16.70 -1.81 5.92
N ARG A 132 -17.42 -1.04 5.09
CA ARG A 132 -18.12 0.18 5.52
C ARG A 132 -19.63 0.01 5.70
N GLY A 133 -20.20 -1.11 5.24
CA GLY A 133 -21.64 -1.23 5.06
C GLY A 133 -22.10 -0.55 3.76
N GLU A 134 -23.39 -0.23 3.68
CA GLU A 134 -23.99 0.47 2.53
C GLU A 134 -23.39 1.88 2.34
#